data_AF-A0A3R9XJN1-F1
#
_entry.id   AF-A0A3R9XJN1-F1
#
_cell.length_a   1.000
_cell.length_b   1.000
_cell.length_c   1.000
_cell.angle_alpha   90.00
_cell.angle_beta   90.00
_cell.angle_gamma   90.00
#
_symmetry.space_group_name_H-M   'P 1'
#
loop_
_entity.id
_entity.type
_entity.pdbx_description
1 polymer ?
#
loop_
_entity_poly.entity_id
_entity_poly.type
_entity_poly.pdbx_seq_one_letter_code
_entity_poly.pdbx_strand_id
1 'polypeptide(L)'
;MSDKLASVREIPYSEVEGYLPPVEPFDWDGEFPDVLICALGFEDRTRAIVGRLAQTVDPSKSKHPLAVYCEYQTNNEDNAANRGPLLALLNVAYERSVSVTADDPASLRARMLDELSQVATSSAKPISVMVDISAAAGSLILTLCAVLTEFSATHRMRLRVAYAEAGSYEPSKDAYEVNGEQLVLKACSSGDASSLHEFGVAEVEINELYPGSPQEGREELIIALPAYRTERLSRCLRRVSSEPILPIGDHVHWILGEPPANELAFRLEFQKRVITRLLVGESEAVSSGKALTSENMSVTSTLHYQQTTRRIVEIVDAHLGHTLSLVHMGSKMQGLGAGLALAVRSEVTVCYARPTRFNPKLYSCGIGPMWQVDFSDFGVVVDMLRTVGRLQMTTAVETVRSGLPAQ
;
A
#
# COMPACT_ATOMS: atom_id res chain seq x y z
N MET A 1 35.13 -32.05 -25.84
CA MET A 1 34.83 -31.01 -24.84
C MET A 1 33.54 -30.37 -25.31
N SER A 2 32.46 -30.42 -24.53
CA SER A 2 31.22 -29.71 -24.88
C SER A 2 31.40 -28.24 -24.50
N ASP A 3 31.34 -27.34 -25.48
CA ASP A 3 31.31 -25.91 -25.19
C ASP A 3 30.02 -25.60 -24.43
N LYS A 4 30.16 -25.26 -23.15
CA LYS A 4 29.05 -24.76 -22.35
C LYS A 4 28.81 -23.31 -22.77
N LEU A 5 27.82 -23.09 -23.65
CA LEU A 5 27.32 -21.76 -23.91
C LEU A 5 26.58 -21.28 -22.65
N ALA A 6 27.21 -20.32 -21.95
CA ALA A 6 26.56 -19.58 -20.89
C ALA A 6 25.78 -18.42 -21.53
N SER A 7 24.48 -18.34 -21.27
CA SER A 7 23.66 -17.18 -21.60
C SER A 7 23.35 -16.40 -20.33
N VAL A 8 23.27 -15.08 -20.44
CA VAL A 8 22.86 -14.19 -19.36
C VAL A 8 21.45 -13.74 -19.66
N ARG A 9 20.56 -13.80 -18.67
CA ARG A 9 19.19 -13.28 -18.76
C ARG A 9 18.85 -12.49 -17.50
N GLU A 10 17.96 -11.53 -17.63
CA GLU A 10 17.36 -10.84 -16.49
C GLU A 10 16.21 -11.67 -15.92
N ILE A 11 16.00 -11.61 -14.60
CA ILE A 11 14.85 -12.25 -13.94
C ILE A 11 13.64 -11.30 -14.01
N PRO A 12 12.59 -11.63 -14.77
CA PRO A 12 11.39 -10.80 -14.86
C PRO A 12 10.48 -10.99 -13.63
N TYR A 13 9.61 -10.01 -13.37
CA TYR A 13 8.65 -10.10 -12.27
C TYR A 13 7.73 -11.32 -12.36
N SER A 14 7.37 -11.75 -13.58
CA SER A 14 6.50 -12.91 -13.80
C SER A 14 7.04 -14.22 -13.23
N GLU A 15 8.35 -14.34 -13.00
CA GLU A 15 8.95 -15.54 -12.40
C GLU A 15 8.84 -15.58 -10.88
N VAL A 16 8.66 -14.42 -10.23
CA VAL A 16 8.56 -14.32 -8.77
C VAL A 16 7.13 -14.09 -8.31
N GLU A 17 6.22 -13.73 -9.20
CA GLU A 17 4.83 -13.42 -8.85
C GLU A 17 4.14 -14.57 -8.10
N GLY A 18 4.46 -15.82 -8.45
CA GLY A 18 3.90 -17.01 -7.79
C GLY A 18 4.24 -17.14 -6.29
N TYR A 19 5.19 -16.34 -5.78
CA TYR A 19 5.52 -16.28 -4.34
C TYR A 19 4.60 -15.33 -3.56
N LEU A 20 3.83 -14.48 -4.25
CA LEU A 20 2.87 -13.59 -3.59
C LEU A 20 1.58 -14.36 -3.26
N PRO A 21 1.26 -14.57 -1.98
CA PRO A 21 0.05 -15.29 -1.58
C PRO A 21 -1.21 -14.55 -2.03
N PRO A 22 -2.30 -15.28 -2.36
CA PRO A 22 -3.57 -14.69 -2.75
C PRO A 22 -4.21 -13.88 -1.62
N VAL A 23 -5.20 -13.06 -1.98
CA VAL A 23 -6.11 -12.46 -1.00
C VAL A 23 -7.24 -13.44 -0.75
N GLU A 24 -7.49 -13.76 0.50
CA GLU A 24 -8.50 -14.73 0.92
C GLU A 24 -9.48 -14.07 1.91
N PRO A 25 -10.73 -14.56 2.02
CA PRO A 25 -11.61 -14.15 3.10
C PRO A 25 -10.92 -14.35 4.45
N PHE A 26 -11.12 -13.41 5.37
CA PHE A 26 -10.64 -13.55 6.73
C PHE A 26 -11.49 -14.61 7.45
N ASP A 27 -10.92 -15.81 7.54
CA ASP A 27 -11.41 -16.87 8.40
C ASP A 27 -10.33 -17.15 9.45
N TRP A 28 -10.70 -16.99 10.72
CA TRP A 28 -9.76 -17.14 11.82
C TRP A 28 -9.97 -18.50 12.49
N ASP A 29 -9.17 -19.47 12.04
CA ASP A 29 -9.05 -20.81 12.62
C ASP A 29 -7.63 -21.08 13.16
N GLY A 30 -6.73 -20.10 13.03
CA GLY A 30 -5.29 -20.26 13.24
C GLY A 30 -4.80 -20.00 14.67
N GLU A 31 -3.52 -20.28 14.87
CA GLU A 31 -2.78 -19.85 16.06
C GLU A 31 -2.70 -18.33 16.12
N PHE A 32 -2.94 -17.77 17.31
CA PHE A 32 -2.78 -16.34 17.58
C PHE A 32 -1.35 -15.87 17.31
N PRO A 33 -1.19 -14.67 16.74
CA PRO A 33 0.13 -14.16 16.41
C PRO A 33 0.86 -13.78 17.70
N ASP A 34 2.19 -13.92 17.69
CA ASP A 34 3.04 -13.46 18.78
C ASP A 34 2.97 -11.93 18.91
N VAL A 35 2.85 -11.26 17.76
CA VAL A 35 2.75 -9.81 17.66
C VAL A 35 1.56 -9.41 16.80
N LEU A 36 0.69 -8.55 17.34
CA LEU A 36 -0.34 -7.85 16.57
C LEU A 36 0.01 -6.38 16.45
N ILE A 37 -0.05 -5.85 15.23
CA ILE A 37 0.14 -4.44 14.91
C ILE A 37 -1.16 -3.90 14.34
N CYS A 38 -1.74 -2.88 14.93
CA CYS A 38 -2.98 -2.25 14.44
C CYS A 38 -2.89 -0.72 14.52
N ALA A 39 -3.77 -0.02 13.82
CA ALA A 39 -3.88 1.43 13.91
C ALA A 39 -5.02 1.86 14.84
N LEU A 40 -4.81 2.93 15.60
CA LEU A 40 -5.87 3.62 16.36
C LEU A 40 -6.46 4.74 15.50
N GLY A 41 -7.40 4.40 14.62
CA GLY A 41 -8.16 5.36 13.81
C GLY A 41 -9.57 5.63 14.34
N PHE A 42 -10.22 6.66 13.81
CA PHE A 42 -11.62 7.01 14.10
C PHE A 42 -12.63 6.05 13.46
N GLU A 43 -12.21 5.22 12.50
CA GLU A 43 -13.11 4.37 11.71
C GLU A 43 -13.72 3.23 12.55
N ASP A 44 -14.97 2.84 12.26
CA ASP A 44 -15.66 1.75 12.98
C ASP A 44 -14.87 0.43 12.95
N ARG A 45 -14.15 0.22 11.85
CA ARG A 45 -13.32 -0.96 11.57
C ARG A 45 -12.02 -1.03 12.38
N THR A 46 -11.64 -0.01 13.14
CA THR A 46 -10.46 -0.02 14.04
C THR A 46 -10.43 -1.22 14.98
N ARG A 47 -11.59 -1.77 15.33
CA ARG A 47 -11.73 -2.89 16.27
C ARG A 47 -12.19 -4.19 15.62
N ALA A 48 -12.36 -4.21 14.30
CA ALA A 48 -13.01 -5.31 13.59
C ALA A 48 -12.21 -6.61 13.71
N ILE A 49 -10.95 -6.60 13.25
CA ILE A 49 -10.08 -7.78 13.29
C ILE A 49 -9.75 -8.14 14.75
N VAL A 50 -9.35 -7.16 15.56
CA VAL A 50 -9.01 -7.39 16.97
C VAL A 50 -10.18 -7.99 17.75
N GLY A 51 -11.41 -7.51 17.51
CA GLY A 51 -12.62 -8.04 18.12
C GLY A 51 -12.91 -9.48 17.71
N ARG A 52 -12.69 -9.83 16.44
CA ARG A 52 -12.80 -11.22 15.95
C ARG A 52 -11.78 -12.13 16.63
N LEU A 53 -10.53 -11.69 16.72
CA LEU A 53 -9.49 -12.43 17.43
C LEU A 53 -9.89 -12.64 18.89
N ALA A 54 -10.23 -11.57 19.61
CA ALA A 54 -10.59 -11.63 21.03
C ALA A 54 -11.70 -12.63 21.37
N GLN A 55 -12.66 -12.87 20.45
CA GLN A 55 -13.74 -13.85 20.63
C GLN A 55 -13.26 -15.31 20.62
N THR A 56 -12.09 -15.58 20.07
CA THR A 56 -11.51 -16.92 19.95
C THR A 56 -10.43 -17.21 20.99
N VAL A 57 -10.11 -16.22 21.84
CA VAL A 57 -9.13 -16.39 22.92
C VAL A 57 -9.69 -17.39 23.93
N ASP A 58 -8.91 -18.42 24.22
CA ASP A 58 -9.14 -19.31 25.35
C ASP A 58 -8.56 -18.65 26.62
N PRO A 59 -9.39 -18.24 27.59
CA PRO A 59 -8.92 -17.57 28.81
C PRO A 59 -8.01 -18.45 29.69
N SER A 60 -7.96 -19.76 29.44
CA SER A 60 -7.10 -20.69 30.17
C SER A 60 -5.67 -20.76 29.62
N LYS A 61 -5.41 -20.20 28.43
CA LYS A 61 -4.08 -20.17 27.82
C LYS A 61 -3.31 -18.91 28.24
N SER A 62 -1.99 -19.02 28.24
CA SER A 62 -1.11 -17.85 28.38
C SER A 62 -1.40 -16.84 27.27
N LYS A 63 -1.30 -15.55 27.62
CA LYS A 63 -1.48 -14.47 26.65
C LYS A 63 -0.29 -14.40 25.69
N HIS A 64 -0.51 -13.76 24.56
CA HIS A 64 0.49 -13.54 23.54
C HIS A 64 1.42 -12.37 23.91
N PRO A 65 2.68 -12.36 23.47
CA PRO A 65 3.69 -11.42 23.96
C PRO A 65 3.32 -9.95 23.78
N LEU A 66 2.87 -9.53 22.59
CA LEU A 66 2.84 -8.11 22.25
C LEU A 66 1.69 -7.70 21.34
N ALA A 67 0.99 -6.65 21.74
CA ALA A 67 0.21 -5.81 20.85
C ALA A 67 0.87 -4.43 20.69
N VAL A 68 0.92 -3.95 19.45
CA VAL A 68 1.29 -2.58 19.10
C VAL A 68 0.07 -1.90 18.52
N TYR A 69 -0.26 -0.71 19.01
CA TYR A 69 -1.24 0.15 18.38
C TYR A 69 -0.62 1.50 17.98
N CYS A 70 -0.78 1.86 16.70
CA CYS A 70 -0.22 3.08 16.13
C CYS A 70 -1.19 4.25 16.29
N GLU A 71 -0.77 5.32 16.96
CA GLU A 71 -1.59 6.51 17.22
C GLU A 71 -1.32 7.60 16.16
N TYR A 72 -2.39 8.16 15.58
CA TYR A 72 -2.29 9.33 14.72
C TYR A 72 -2.41 10.63 15.51
N GLN A 73 -1.67 11.65 15.09
CA GLN A 73 -1.75 13.03 15.56
C GLN A 73 -2.91 13.81 14.90
N THR A 74 -3.42 13.34 13.77
CA THR A 74 -4.60 13.90 13.10
C THR A 74 -5.87 13.27 13.66
N ASN A 75 -6.94 14.06 13.86
CA ASN A 75 -8.22 13.62 14.45
C ASN A 75 -8.08 13.00 15.87
N ASN A 76 -7.21 13.56 16.72
CA ASN A 76 -6.93 13.04 18.06
C ASN A 76 -8.18 12.72 18.90
N GLU A 77 -9.16 13.63 18.92
CA GLU A 77 -10.40 13.44 19.70
C GLU A 77 -11.23 12.26 19.19
N ASP A 78 -11.42 12.17 17.87
CA ASP A 78 -12.17 11.07 17.24
C ASP A 78 -11.45 9.72 17.42
N ASN A 79 -10.11 9.70 17.30
CA ASN A 79 -9.30 8.50 17.51
C ASN A 79 -9.32 8.06 18.99
N ALA A 80 -9.28 9.01 19.93
CA ALA A 80 -9.27 8.74 21.36
C ALA A 80 -10.55 8.01 21.82
N ALA A 81 -11.69 8.26 21.16
CA ALA A 81 -12.93 7.54 21.44
C ALA A 81 -12.81 6.02 21.24
N ASN A 82 -11.95 5.57 20.31
CA ASN A 82 -11.70 4.15 20.06
C ASN A 82 -10.63 3.53 20.97
N ARG A 83 -9.84 4.34 21.70
CA ARG A 83 -8.67 3.86 22.46
C ARG A 83 -9.04 2.89 23.57
N GLY A 84 -9.94 3.28 24.46
CA GLY A 84 -10.38 2.44 25.59
C GLY A 84 -10.96 1.10 25.12
N PRO A 85 -11.94 1.10 24.21
CA PRO A 85 -12.50 -0.13 23.65
C PRO A 85 -11.47 -1.01 22.91
N LEU A 86 -10.52 -0.42 22.18
CA LEU A 86 -9.45 -1.18 21.52
C LEU A 86 -8.53 -1.85 22.56
N LEU A 87 -8.04 -1.09 23.54
CA LEU A 87 -7.17 -1.63 24.61
C LEU A 87 -7.86 -2.73 25.41
N ALA A 88 -9.16 -2.60 25.67
CA ALA A 88 -9.93 -3.65 26.32
C ALA A 88 -9.86 -4.98 25.55
N LEU A 89 -9.95 -4.94 24.21
CA LEU A 89 -9.83 -6.13 23.36
C LEU A 89 -8.40 -6.66 23.32
N LEU A 90 -7.40 -5.79 23.16
CA LEU A 90 -5.98 -6.18 23.13
C LEU A 90 -5.58 -6.87 24.44
N ASN A 91 -6.02 -6.33 25.58
CA ASN A 91 -5.71 -6.88 26.89
C ASN A 91 -6.37 -8.24 27.17
N VAL A 92 -7.33 -8.69 26.35
CA VAL A 92 -7.83 -10.07 26.44
C VAL A 92 -6.75 -11.05 25.96
N ALA A 93 -6.10 -10.74 24.83
CA ALA A 93 -5.21 -11.66 24.14
C ALA A 93 -3.72 -11.47 24.46
N TYR A 94 -3.28 -10.25 24.80
CA TYR A 94 -1.86 -9.90 24.90
C TYR A 94 -1.41 -9.54 26.32
N GLU A 95 -0.19 -9.93 26.66
CA GLU A 95 0.48 -9.62 27.94
C GLU A 95 0.77 -8.13 28.05
N ARG A 96 1.23 -7.52 26.96
CA ARG A 96 1.60 -6.12 26.87
C ARG A 96 1.04 -5.47 25.63
N SER A 97 0.52 -4.25 25.79
CA SER A 97 0.13 -3.37 24.69
C SER A 97 0.99 -2.11 24.71
N VAL A 98 1.53 -1.69 23.57
CA VAL A 98 2.34 -0.47 23.43
C VAL A 98 1.80 0.47 22.36
N SER A 99 1.81 1.77 22.64
CA SER A 99 1.50 2.82 21.66
C SER A 99 2.76 3.27 20.93
N VAL A 100 2.65 3.52 19.63
CA VAL A 100 3.70 4.17 18.82
C VAL A 100 3.09 5.23 17.91
N THR A 101 3.78 6.35 17.70
CA THR A 101 3.31 7.42 16.80
C THR A 101 3.34 6.96 15.35
N ALA A 102 2.21 7.06 14.64
CA ALA A 102 2.07 6.66 13.23
C ALA A 102 2.66 7.68 12.24
N ASP A 103 2.76 8.95 12.66
CA ASP A 103 3.11 10.09 11.81
C ASP A 103 4.61 10.42 11.79
N ASP A 104 5.47 9.55 12.31
CA ASP A 104 6.92 9.70 12.22
C ASP A 104 7.51 8.37 11.74
N PRO A 105 7.76 8.21 10.42
CA PRO A 105 8.25 6.95 9.86
C PRO A 105 9.57 6.48 10.48
N ALA A 106 10.50 7.39 10.78
CA ALA A 106 11.81 7.05 11.33
C ALA A 106 11.71 6.58 12.78
N SER A 107 10.97 7.33 13.61
CA SER A 107 10.72 6.97 15.01
C SER A 107 9.91 5.68 15.13
N LEU A 108 8.86 5.53 14.31
CA LEU A 108 8.06 4.31 14.25
C LEU A 108 8.93 3.12 13.86
N ARG A 109 9.78 3.25 12.83
CA ARG A 109 10.71 2.20 12.42
C ARG A 109 11.62 1.77 13.58
N ALA A 110 12.29 2.73 14.21
CA ALA A 110 13.21 2.43 15.30
C ALA A 110 12.50 1.70 16.45
N ARG A 111 11.31 2.18 16.85
CA ARG A 111 10.54 1.56 17.92
C ARG A 111 10.02 0.17 17.54
N MET A 112 9.51 -0.01 16.32
CA MET A 112 9.00 -1.32 15.89
C MET A 112 10.09 -2.38 15.82
N LEU A 113 11.27 -2.05 15.29
CA LEU A 113 12.38 -3.00 15.22
C LEU A 113 12.86 -3.44 16.62
N ASP A 114 12.90 -2.52 17.58
CA ASP A 114 13.21 -2.83 18.99
C ASP A 114 12.17 -3.80 19.59
N GLU A 115 10.88 -3.47 19.47
CA GLU A 115 9.80 -4.28 20.02
C GLU A 115 9.72 -5.68 19.38
N LEU A 116 9.88 -5.78 18.05
CA LEU A 116 9.91 -7.06 17.33
C LEU A 116 11.13 -7.91 17.75
N SER A 117 12.31 -7.30 17.91
CA SER A 117 13.53 -8.01 18.29
C SER A 117 13.44 -8.56 19.73
N GLN A 118 12.81 -7.84 20.64
CA GLN A 118 12.57 -8.32 22.02
C GLN A 118 11.69 -9.58 22.05
N VAL A 119 10.71 -9.69 21.16
CA VAL A 119 9.88 -10.90 21.04
C VAL A 119 10.64 -12.05 20.36
N ALA A 120 11.40 -11.75 19.29
CA ALA A 120 12.06 -12.77 18.47
C ALA A 120 13.24 -13.48 19.14
N THR A 121 13.89 -12.86 20.14
CA THR A 121 15.02 -13.46 20.89
C THR A 121 14.64 -14.70 21.71
N SER A 122 13.35 -15.03 21.81
CA SER A 122 12.84 -16.05 22.72
C SER A 122 12.54 -17.42 22.08
N SER A 123 12.75 -17.63 20.76
CA SER A 123 12.32 -18.89 20.13
C SER A 123 13.12 -19.33 18.89
N ALA A 124 13.24 -20.65 18.69
CA ALA A 124 13.77 -21.26 17.47
C ALA A 124 12.74 -21.32 16.32
N LYS A 125 11.49 -20.97 16.59
CA LYS A 125 10.39 -20.97 15.61
C LYS A 125 10.30 -19.58 14.94
N PRO A 126 9.78 -19.50 13.70
CA PRO A 126 9.46 -18.21 13.09
C PRO A 126 8.49 -17.43 13.97
N ILE A 127 8.74 -16.14 14.17
CA ILE A 127 7.81 -15.26 14.86
C ILE A 127 6.56 -15.06 13.99
N SER A 128 5.39 -15.12 14.61
CA SER A 128 4.10 -14.90 13.95
C SER A 128 3.66 -13.45 14.16
N VAL A 129 3.59 -12.68 13.08
CA VAL A 129 3.17 -11.26 13.11
C VAL A 129 1.88 -11.09 12.33
N MET A 130 0.89 -10.43 12.92
CA MET A 130 -0.29 -9.95 12.22
C MET A 130 -0.29 -8.41 12.14
N VAL A 131 -0.60 -7.88 10.97
CA VAL A 131 -0.86 -6.45 10.77
C VAL A 131 -2.31 -6.25 10.37
N ASP A 132 -3.08 -5.57 11.21
CA ASP A 132 -4.41 -5.08 10.87
C ASP A 132 -4.32 -3.70 10.20
N ILE A 133 -4.52 -3.68 8.88
CA ILE A 133 -4.49 -2.44 8.08
C ILE A 133 -5.86 -1.77 7.97
N SER A 134 -6.90 -2.27 8.65
CA SER A 134 -8.29 -1.77 8.53
C SER A 134 -8.42 -0.28 8.77
N ALA A 135 -7.71 0.25 9.77
CA ALA A 135 -7.66 1.67 10.11
C ALA A 135 -6.29 2.31 9.80
N ALA A 136 -5.44 1.63 9.01
CA ALA A 136 -4.12 2.11 8.66
C ALA A 136 -4.17 3.14 7.52
N ALA A 137 -3.56 4.30 7.71
CA ALA A 137 -3.31 5.25 6.63
C ALA A 137 -2.27 4.69 5.65
N GLY A 138 -2.31 5.13 4.39
CA GLY A 138 -1.36 4.66 3.37
C GLY A 138 0.11 4.84 3.78
N SER A 139 0.45 5.96 4.43
CA SER A 139 1.80 6.20 4.98
C SER A 139 2.21 5.15 6.01
N LEU A 140 1.31 4.81 6.95
CA LEU A 140 1.56 3.77 7.95
C LEU A 140 1.76 2.40 7.29
N ILE A 141 0.95 2.05 6.29
CA ILE A 141 1.07 0.78 5.56
C ILE A 141 2.45 0.67 4.90
N LEU A 142 2.88 1.72 4.20
CA LEU A 142 4.21 1.75 3.57
C LEU A 142 5.33 1.65 4.61
N THR A 143 5.25 2.40 5.70
CA THR A 143 6.23 2.35 6.79
C THR A 143 6.31 0.95 7.40
N LEU A 144 5.17 0.30 7.67
CA LEU A 144 5.16 -1.08 8.19
C LEU A 144 5.75 -2.07 7.18
N CYS A 145 5.49 -1.89 5.88
CA CYS A 145 6.13 -2.71 4.85
C CYS A 145 7.66 -2.57 4.89
N ALA A 146 8.20 -1.35 5.03
CA ALA A 146 9.64 -1.10 5.15
C ALA A 146 10.23 -1.82 6.37
N VAL A 147 9.60 -1.63 7.55
CA VAL A 147 10.03 -2.22 8.81
C VAL A 147 10.04 -3.75 8.75
N LEU A 148 8.96 -4.35 8.28
CA LEU A 148 8.81 -5.81 8.22
C LEU A 148 9.75 -6.42 7.18
N THR A 149 9.99 -5.71 6.07
CA THR A 149 10.98 -6.09 5.06
C THR A 149 12.39 -6.10 5.65
N GLU A 150 12.76 -5.06 6.38
CA GLU A 150 14.06 -5.00 7.07
C GLU A 150 14.20 -6.08 8.14
N PHE A 151 13.18 -6.24 8.99
CA PHE A 151 13.18 -7.22 10.06
C PHE A 151 13.34 -8.65 9.52
N SER A 152 12.63 -8.97 8.43
CA SER A 152 12.68 -10.29 7.79
C SER A 152 14.04 -10.68 7.23
N ALA A 153 14.94 -9.71 6.99
CA ALA A 153 16.29 -9.98 6.51
C ALA A 153 17.19 -10.63 7.57
N THR A 154 16.80 -10.56 8.86
CA THR A 154 17.58 -11.09 9.99
C THR A 154 16.81 -12.11 10.82
N HIS A 155 15.48 -12.14 10.71
CA HIS A 155 14.60 -13.00 11.49
C HIS A 155 13.60 -13.72 10.59
N ARG A 156 13.38 -15.01 10.86
CA ARG A 156 12.32 -15.77 10.19
C ARG A 156 10.96 -15.33 10.73
N MET A 157 10.05 -14.95 9.84
CA MET A 157 8.76 -14.39 10.20
C MET A 157 7.64 -14.93 9.31
N ARG A 158 6.56 -15.38 9.94
CA ARG A 158 5.26 -15.52 9.28
C ARG A 158 4.55 -14.19 9.41
N LEU A 159 4.10 -13.60 8.30
CA LEU A 159 3.37 -12.35 8.29
C LEU A 159 1.94 -12.59 7.79
N ARG A 160 0.95 -12.15 8.56
CA ARG A 160 -0.43 -12.08 8.10
C ARG A 160 -0.88 -10.63 8.04
N VAL A 161 -1.38 -10.19 6.90
CA VAL A 161 -2.00 -8.87 6.76
C VAL A 161 -3.51 -9.07 6.75
N ALA A 162 -4.21 -8.45 7.70
CA ALA A 162 -5.66 -8.50 7.82
C ALA A 162 -6.27 -7.14 7.43
N TYR A 163 -7.41 -7.16 6.76
CA TYR A 163 -8.07 -5.97 6.27
C TYR A 163 -9.60 -6.12 6.33
N ALA A 164 -10.27 -5.24 7.09
CA ALA A 164 -11.70 -5.07 7.05
C ALA A 164 -12.09 -3.89 6.16
N GLU A 165 -12.92 -4.15 5.16
CA GLU A 165 -13.55 -3.09 4.38
C GLU A 165 -14.56 -2.31 5.25
N ALA A 166 -14.91 -1.10 4.82
CA ALA A 166 -16.03 -0.39 5.41
C ALA A 166 -17.34 -1.02 4.93
N GLY A 167 -18.39 -0.94 5.74
CA GLY A 167 -19.72 -1.37 5.33
C GLY A 167 -20.26 -0.52 4.16
N SER A 168 -19.95 0.77 4.18
CA SER A 168 -20.19 1.67 3.06
C SER A 168 -19.16 2.81 3.00
N TYR A 169 -18.99 3.34 1.79
CA TYR A 169 -18.06 4.43 1.48
C TYR A 169 -18.84 5.57 0.81
N GLU A 170 -18.39 6.80 1.01
CA GLU A 170 -18.90 7.95 0.25
C GLU A 170 -18.06 8.20 -1.03
N PRO A 171 -18.62 8.88 -2.05
CA PRO A 171 -20.06 9.07 -2.24
C PRO A 171 -20.78 7.73 -2.47
N SER A 172 -22.05 7.62 -2.10
CA SER A 172 -22.90 6.48 -2.48
C SER A 172 -23.17 6.45 -4.00
N LYS A 173 -23.60 5.29 -4.51
CA LYS A 173 -23.97 5.14 -5.93
C LYS A 173 -25.13 6.07 -6.30
N ASP A 174 -26.18 6.07 -5.50
CA ASP A 174 -27.35 6.94 -5.70
C ASP A 174 -26.96 8.43 -5.70
N ALA A 175 -26.08 8.84 -4.79
CA ALA A 175 -25.58 10.21 -4.76
C ALA A 175 -24.79 10.57 -6.04
N TYR A 176 -24.00 9.63 -6.56
CA TYR A 176 -23.27 9.79 -7.82
C TYR A 176 -24.19 9.86 -9.04
N GLU A 177 -25.23 9.03 -9.10
CA GLU A 177 -26.18 9.03 -10.20
C GLU A 177 -27.00 10.32 -10.25
N VAL A 178 -27.35 10.90 -9.09
CA VAL A 178 -28.12 12.15 -9.03
C VAL A 178 -27.24 13.39 -9.20
N ASN A 179 -26.07 13.44 -8.55
CA ASN A 179 -25.26 14.65 -8.41
C ASN A 179 -23.80 14.49 -8.87
N GLY A 180 -23.53 13.57 -9.80
CA GLY A 180 -22.18 13.17 -10.18
C GLY A 180 -21.24 14.33 -10.56
N GLU A 181 -21.71 15.31 -11.34
CA GLU A 181 -20.87 16.48 -11.72
C GLU A 181 -20.54 17.36 -10.51
N GLN A 182 -21.50 17.61 -9.62
CA GLN A 182 -21.25 18.38 -8.40
C GLN A 182 -20.27 17.65 -7.47
N LEU A 183 -20.32 16.32 -7.41
CA LEU A 183 -19.38 15.52 -6.64
C LEU A 183 -17.97 15.58 -7.22
N VAL A 184 -17.83 15.56 -8.56
CA VAL A 184 -16.54 15.76 -9.24
C VAL A 184 -15.99 17.17 -8.94
N LEU A 185 -16.81 18.21 -9.07
CA LEU A 185 -16.41 19.58 -8.73
C LEU A 185 -15.96 19.70 -7.28
N LYS A 186 -16.72 19.13 -6.35
CA LYS A 186 -16.35 19.08 -4.93
C LYS A 186 -15.06 18.31 -4.71
N ALA A 187 -14.82 17.18 -5.40
CA ALA A 187 -13.59 16.40 -5.27
C ALA A 187 -12.33 17.19 -5.69
N CYS A 188 -12.50 18.14 -6.61
CA CYS A 188 -11.46 19.03 -7.11
C CYS A 188 -11.32 20.34 -6.32
N SER A 189 -12.27 20.71 -5.45
CA SER A 189 -12.21 21.97 -4.70
C SER A 189 -11.12 21.93 -3.62
N SER A 190 -10.43 23.07 -3.42
CA SER A 190 -9.42 23.24 -2.38
C SER A 190 -10.02 23.86 -1.11
N GLY A 191 -9.70 23.29 0.05
CA GLY A 191 -9.77 24.00 1.33
C GLY A 191 -11.15 24.42 1.86
N ASP A 192 -12.27 23.90 1.34
CA ASP A 192 -13.60 24.25 1.84
C ASP A 192 -14.09 23.33 2.98
N ALA A 193 -14.90 23.89 3.89
CA ALA A 193 -15.56 23.16 4.99
C ALA A 193 -16.64 22.16 4.49
N SER A 194 -16.88 22.09 3.18
CA SER A 194 -17.81 21.16 2.54
C SER A 194 -17.10 19.94 1.91
N SER A 195 -15.80 19.78 2.17
CA SER A 195 -15.03 18.66 1.66
C SER A 195 -15.56 17.33 2.20
N LEU A 196 -15.70 16.37 1.28
CA LEU A 196 -16.26 15.05 1.58
C LEU A 196 -15.38 14.33 2.60
N HIS A 197 -14.08 14.17 2.39
CA HIS A 197 -13.29 13.21 3.21
C HIS A 197 -12.22 13.85 4.10
N GLU A 198 -11.71 15.03 3.74
CA GLU A 198 -10.53 15.63 4.38
C GLU A 198 -10.48 17.16 4.20
N PHE A 199 -9.83 17.86 5.13
CA PHE A 199 -9.71 19.32 5.17
C PHE A 199 -8.24 19.73 5.13
N GLY A 200 -7.90 20.56 4.14
CA GLY A 200 -6.58 21.16 3.98
C GLY A 200 -5.45 20.15 3.76
N VAL A 201 -4.24 20.69 3.61
CA VAL A 201 -3.00 19.91 3.53
C VAL A 201 -2.04 20.53 4.53
N ALA A 202 -1.65 19.76 5.54
CA ALA A 202 -0.71 20.22 6.56
C ALA A 202 0.71 20.26 5.98
N GLU A 203 1.14 19.13 5.43
CA GLU A 203 2.53 18.92 5.01
C GLU A 203 2.59 18.03 3.77
N VAL A 204 3.64 18.24 2.97
CA VAL A 204 4.04 17.35 1.86
C VAL A 204 5.49 16.98 2.09
N GLU A 205 5.74 15.69 2.24
CA GLU A 205 7.04 15.18 2.68
C GLU A 205 7.51 14.05 1.78
N ILE A 206 8.82 13.85 1.75
CA ILE A 206 9.44 12.64 1.21
C ILE A 206 9.52 11.64 2.37
N ASN A 207 9.10 10.39 2.12
CA ASN A 207 9.23 9.35 3.13
C ASN A 207 10.71 8.98 3.30
N GLU A 208 11.25 9.20 4.49
CA GLU A 208 12.67 8.94 4.80
C GLU A 208 13.05 7.46 4.67
N LEU A 209 12.08 6.54 4.75
CA LEU A 209 12.33 5.11 4.54
C LEU A 209 12.38 4.72 3.06
N TYR A 210 11.91 5.61 2.18
CA TYR A 210 11.91 5.45 0.74
C TYR A 210 12.37 6.76 0.06
N PRO A 211 13.63 7.19 0.30
CA PRO A 211 14.15 8.43 -0.27
C PRO A 211 14.35 8.32 -1.79
N GLY A 212 14.38 7.11 -2.33
CA GLY A 212 14.68 6.81 -3.73
C GLY A 212 16.13 7.14 -4.10
N SER A 213 16.39 7.26 -5.41
CA SER A 213 17.71 7.63 -5.95
C SER A 213 17.55 8.65 -7.07
N PRO A 214 17.11 9.89 -6.75
CA PRO A 214 16.95 10.93 -7.76
C PRO A 214 18.29 11.21 -8.43
N GLN A 215 18.31 11.31 -9.75
CA GLN A 215 19.52 11.65 -10.48
C GLN A 215 19.36 12.98 -11.21
N GLU A 216 20.39 13.80 -11.12
CA GLU A 216 20.41 15.13 -11.72
C GLU A 216 20.33 15.04 -13.26
N GLY A 217 19.51 15.90 -13.86
CA GLY A 217 19.37 16.00 -15.32
C GLY A 217 18.57 14.88 -15.99
N ARG A 218 17.88 14.01 -15.23
CA ARG A 218 16.95 13.01 -15.77
C ARG A 218 15.51 13.51 -15.76
N GLU A 219 14.72 13.07 -16.73
CA GLU A 219 13.29 13.31 -16.76
C GLU A 219 12.61 12.67 -15.53
N GLU A 220 11.62 13.38 -14.99
CA GLU A 220 10.83 12.92 -13.85
C GLU A 220 9.62 12.13 -14.35
N LEU A 221 9.34 11.00 -13.69
CA LEU A 221 8.09 10.28 -13.83
C LEU A 221 7.49 10.01 -12.45
N ILE A 222 6.22 10.34 -12.31
CA ILE A 222 5.43 10.16 -11.10
C ILE A 222 4.44 9.03 -11.32
N ILE A 223 4.50 8.01 -10.49
CA ILE A 223 3.49 6.96 -10.40
C ILE A 223 2.47 7.39 -9.35
N ALA A 224 1.23 7.63 -9.76
CA ALA A 224 0.18 8.15 -8.89
C ALA A 224 -0.94 7.12 -8.70
N LEU A 225 -1.22 6.76 -7.43
CA LEU A 225 -2.42 6.02 -7.03
C LEU A 225 -3.39 7.00 -6.36
N PRO A 226 -4.33 7.61 -7.10
CA PRO A 226 -5.15 8.68 -6.57
C PRO A 226 -6.21 8.19 -5.57
N ALA A 227 -6.61 9.09 -4.66
CA ALA A 227 -7.87 8.99 -3.93
C ALA A 227 -9.02 9.60 -4.77
N TYR A 228 -10.22 9.65 -4.20
CA TYR A 228 -11.32 10.46 -4.76
C TYR A 228 -11.18 11.97 -4.49
N ARG A 229 -10.09 12.39 -3.84
CA ARG A 229 -9.80 13.79 -3.49
C ARG A 229 -8.46 14.18 -4.09
N THR A 230 -8.42 15.35 -4.73
CA THR A 230 -7.24 15.77 -5.47
C THR A 230 -6.39 16.79 -4.75
N GLU A 231 -6.81 17.37 -3.63
CA GLU A 231 -6.06 18.45 -2.98
C GLU A 231 -4.66 17.96 -2.54
N ARG A 232 -4.58 16.92 -1.72
CA ARG A 232 -3.30 16.31 -1.33
C ARG A 232 -2.49 15.83 -2.52
N LEU A 233 -3.15 15.14 -3.45
CA LEU A 233 -2.52 14.63 -4.67
C LEU A 233 -1.87 15.78 -5.46
N SER A 234 -2.60 16.86 -5.72
CA SER A 234 -2.10 18.03 -6.44
C SER A 234 -0.90 18.68 -5.73
N ARG A 235 -0.88 18.68 -4.40
CA ARG A 235 0.25 19.19 -3.61
C ARG A 235 1.48 18.28 -3.71
N CYS A 236 1.30 16.96 -3.68
CA CYS A 236 2.39 16.00 -3.96
C CYS A 236 2.94 16.18 -5.38
N LEU A 237 2.07 16.27 -6.38
CA LEU A 237 2.47 16.43 -7.79
C LEU A 237 3.29 17.71 -8.01
N ARG A 238 2.89 18.82 -7.39
CA ARG A 238 3.64 20.09 -7.41
C ARG A 238 4.96 20.06 -6.64
N ARG A 239 5.09 19.20 -5.63
CA ARG A 239 6.30 19.07 -4.81
C ARG A 239 7.37 18.23 -5.50
N VAL A 240 6.94 17.21 -6.23
CA VAL A 240 7.81 16.31 -6.96
C VAL A 240 8.26 16.94 -8.27
N SER A 241 7.38 17.66 -8.97
CA SER A 241 7.76 18.33 -10.22
C SER A 241 8.72 19.47 -9.97
N SER A 242 9.92 19.39 -10.58
CA SER A 242 10.91 20.49 -10.58
C SER A 242 10.53 21.67 -11.48
N GLU A 243 9.49 21.53 -12.32
CA GLU A 243 9.03 22.57 -13.23
C GLU A 243 7.78 23.29 -12.68
N PRO A 244 7.87 24.58 -12.32
CA PRO A 244 6.75 25.32 -11.72
C PRO A 244 5.54 25.55 -12.64
N ILE A 245 5.59 25.13 -13.92
CA ILE A 245 4.66 25.56 -14.98
C ILE A 245 4.19 24.39 -15.88
N LEU A 246 4.75 23.17 -15.78
CA LEU A 246 4.33 22.09 -16.67
C LEU A 246 2.93 21.55 -16.34
N PRO A 247 2.13 21.19 -17.38
CA PRO A 247 0.91 20.45 -17.17
C PRO A 247 1.24 19.11 -16.52
N ILE A 248 0.58 18.82 -15.40
CA ILE A 248 0.69 17.59 -14.60
C ILE A 248 0.58 16.29 -15.45
N GLY A 249 0.04 16.34 -16.67
CA GLY A 249 -0.31 15.15 -17.46
C GLY A 249 0.87 14.39 -18.09
N ASP A 250 1.97 15.05 -18.45
CA ASP A 250 2.99 14.43 -19.32
C ASP A 250 4.03 13.60 -18.54
N HIS A 251 4.08 13.78 -17.21
CA HIS A 251 5.05 13.14 -16.32
C HIS A 251 4.38 12.25 -15.27
N VAL A 252 3.10 11.90 -15.44
CA VAL A 252 2.35 11.12 -14.45
C VAL A 252 1.76 9.88 -15.08
N HIS A 253 2.11 8.71 -14.54
CA HIS A 253 1.40 7.46 -14.77
C HIS A 253 0.34 7.24 -13.69
N TRP A 254 -0.93 7.24 -14.08
CA TRP A 254 -2.07 7.02 -13.19
C TRP A 254 -2.35 5.53 -13.02
N ILE A 255 -2.37 5.03 -11.79
CA ILE A 255 -2.87 3.68 -11.48
C ILE A 255 -4.20 3.83 -10.74
N LEU A 256 -5.31 3.64 -11.47
CA LEU A 256 -6.66 3.79 -10.93
C LEU A 256 -7.13 2.49 -10.26
N GLY A 257 -7.97 2.63 -9.23
CA GLY A 257 -8.49 1.50 -8.46
C GLY A 257 -9.84 1.02 -8.97
N GLU A 258 -9.93 -0.25 -9.36
CA GLU A 258 -11.18 -0.94 -9.66
C GLU A 258 -11.67 -1.76 -8.45
N PRO A 259 -12.83 -1.43 -7.86
CA PRO A 259 -13.43 -2.25 -6.82
C PRO A 259 -13.80 -3.65 -7.35
N PRO A 260 -13.62 -4.72 -6.55
CA PRO A 260 -13.95 -6.08 -6.99
C PRO A 260 -15.47 -6.30 -7.15
N ALA A 261 -16.30 -5.51 -6.45
CA ALA A 261 -17.75 -5.61 -6.52
C ALA A 261 -18.31 -4.75 -7.66
N ASN A 262 -19.07 -5.37 -8.58
CA ASN A 262 -19.67 -4.70 -9.75
C ASN A 262 -20.56 -3.50 -9.36
N GLU A 263 -21.24 -3.56 -8.22
CA GLU A 263 -22.07 -2.46 -7.73
C GLU A 263 -21.28 -1.19 -7.40
N LEU A 264 -19.98 -1.33 -7.15
CA LEU A 264 -19.04 -0.24 -6.88
C LEU A 264 -18.27 0.22 -8.13
N ALA A 265 -18.50 -0.38 -9.31
CA ALA A 265 -17.78 -0.06 -10.54
C ALA A 265 -17.87 1.43 -10.94
N PHE A 266 -18.96 2.11 -10.56
CA PHE A 266 -19.13 3.56 -10.77
C PHE A 266 -17.99 4.40 -10.17
N ARG A 267 -17.30 3.88 -9.14
CA ARG A 267 -16.19 4.57 -8.47
C ARG A 267 -14.97 4.74 -9.37
N LEU A 268 -14.70 3.76 -10.24
CA LEU A 268 -13.63 3.87 -11.23
C LEU A 268 -13.94 5.01 -12.22
N GLU A 269 -15.18 5.06 -12.71
CA GLU A 269 -15.62 6.14 -13.61
C GLU A 269 -15.61 7.51 -12.92
N PHE A 270 -16.03 7.56 -11.66
CA PHE A 270 -15.93 8.77 -10.85
C PHE A 270 -14.47 9.23 -10.72
N GLN A 271 -13.55 8.32 -10.41
CA GLN A 271 -12.13 8.64 -10.30
C GLN A 271 -11.54 9.13 -11.63
N LYS A 272 -11.87 8.49 -12.76
CA LYS A 272 -11.45 8.95 -14.10
C LYS A 272 -11.92 10.37 -14.38
N ARG A 273 -13.17 10.71 -14.03
CA ARG A 273 -13.70 12.08 -14.21
C ARG A 273 -12.98 13.11 -13.35
N VAL A 274 -12.71 12.76 -12.09
CA VAL A 274 -11.95 13.63 -11.16
C VAL A 274 -10.55 13.91 -11.69
N ILE A 275 -9.83 12.87 -12.15
CA ILE A 275 -8.48 13.04 -12.70
C ILE A 275 -8.50 13.78 -14.04
N THR A 276 -9.44 13.47 -14.94
CA THR A 276 -9.58 14.20 -16.20
C THR A 276 -9.79 15.69 -15.94
N ARG A 277 -10.61 16.06 -14.95
CA ARG A 277 -10.83 17.45 -14.59
C ARG A 277 -9.58 18.09 -13.96
N LEU A 278 -8.83 17.36 -13.14
CA LEU A 278 -7.54 17.81 -12.61
C LEU A 278 -6.52 18.11 -13.73
N LEU A 279 -6.51 17.31 -14.80
CA LEU A 279 -5.59 17.47 -15.95
C LEU A 279 -5.95 18.67 -16.84
N VAL A 280 -7.24 18.93 -17.05
CA VAL A 280 -7.71 20.07 -17.87
C VAL A 280 -7.59 21.39 -17.12
N GLY A 281 -7.71 21.37 -15.80
CA GLY A 281 -7.75 22.58 -14.96
C GLY A 281 -9.12 23.26 -14.99
N GLU A 282 -9.24 24.41 -14.31
CA GLU A 282 -10.51 25.16 -14.20
C GLU A 282 -10.89 25.97 -15.45
N SER A 283 -9.99 26.10 -16.44
CA SER A 283 -10.21 26.93 -17.63
C SER A 283 -10.76 26.10 -18.79
N GLU A 284 -11.95 26.47 -19.29
CA GLU A 284 -12.69 25.81 -20.39
C GLU A 284 -12.01 25.83 -21.77
N ALA A 285 -10.77 26.34 -21.87
CA ALA A 285 -10.02 26.35 -23.13
C ALA A 285 -9.42 24.97 -23.40
N VAL A 286 -10.25 24.08 -23.94
CA VAL A 286 -9.86 22.77 -24.50
C VAL A 286 -8.98 23.00 -25.74
N SER A 287 -7.67 23.15 -25.53
CA SER A 287 -6.67 22.88 -26.57
C SER A 287 -6.05 21.51 -26.30
N SER A 288 -6.56 20.52 -27.04
CA SER A 288 -5.90 19.30 -27.52
C SER A 288 -4.60 18.88 -26.80
N GLY A 289 -4.67 17.83 -25.97
CA GLY A 289 -3.49 17.07 -25.53
C GLY A 289 -3.60 16.37 -24.17
N LYS A 290 -4.45 16.84 -23.26
CA LYS A 290 -4.40 16.47 -21.82
C LYS A 290 -5.52 15.52 -21.40
N ALA A 291 -5.51 14.30 -21.96
CA ALA A 291 -6.49 13.26 -21.60
C ALA A 291 -5.82 12.06 -20.92
N LEU A 292 -6.60 11.32 -20.14
CA LEU A 292 -6.23 9.97 -19.74
C LEU A 292 -6.20 9.09 -20.99
N THR A 293 -5.07 8.44 -21.24
CA THR A 293 -4.85 7.51 -22.35
C THR A 293 -4.41 6.16 -21.80
N SER A 294 -4.42 5.12 -22.63
CA SER A 294 -3.83 3.82 -22.24
C SER A 294 -2.32 3.89 -21.99
N GLU A 295 -1.65 4.96 -22.41
CA GLU A 295 -0.20 5.14 -22.25
C GLU A 295 0.14 5.71 -20.87
N ASN A 296 -0.66 6.66 -20.36
CA ASN A 296 -0.43 7.31 -19.07
C ASN A 296 -1.34 6.79 -17.95
N MET A 297 -2.15 5.76 -18.20
CA MET A 297 -3.09 5.22 -17.23
C MET A 297 -3.11 3.70 -17.26
N SER A 298 -3.18 3.10 -16.08
CA SER A 298 -3.51 1.69 -15.87
C SER A 298 -4.57 1.55 -14.78
N VAL A 299 -5.19 0.37 -14.72
CA VAL A 299 -6.21 0.04 -13.72
C VAL A 299 -5.76 -1.20 -12.96
N THR A 300 -5.86 -1.18 -11.64
CA THR A 300 -5.60 -2.33 -10.76
C THR A 300 -6.73 -2.50 -9.75
N SER A 301 -6.91 -3.72 -9.27
CA SER A 301 -7.88 -4.01 -8.21
C SER A 301 -7.58 -3.22 -6.93
N THR A 302 -8.64 -2.72 -6.27
CA THR A 302 -8.53 -2.14 -4.91
C THR A 302 -8.37 -3.18 -3.80
N LEU A 303 -8.43 -4.48 -4.12
CA LEU A 303 -8.32 -5.58 -3.17
C LEU A 303 -7.10 -6.47 -3.47
N HIS A 304 -6.91 -6.88 -4.72
CA HIS A 304 -5.81 -7.77 -5.11
C HIS A 304 -4.49 -7.02 -5.28
N TYR A 305 -3.77 -6.87 -4.16
CA TYR A 305 -2.53 -6.09 -4.07
C TYR A 305 -1.44 -6.50 -5.09
N GLN A 306 -1.41 -7.77 -5.52
CA GLN A 306 -0.42 -8.30 -6.47
C GLN A 306 -0.46 -7.54 -7.80
N GLN A 307 -1.66 -7.16 -8.26
CA GLN A 307 -1.82 -6.40 -9.50
C GLN A 307 -1.12 -5.03 -9.41
N THR A 308 -1.17 -4.41 -8.23
CA THR A 308 -0.52 -3.11 -7.98
C THR A 308 0.98 -3.27 -7.88
N THR A 309 1.46 -4.32 -7.20
CA THR A 309 2.89 -4.64 -7.15
C THR A 309 3.45 -4.84 -8.56
N ARG A 310 2.83 -5.72 -9.35
CA ARG A 310 3.22 -5.98 -10.74
C ARG A 310 3.27 -4.68 -11.54
N ARG A 311 2.19 -3.90 -11.51
CA ARG A 311 2.06 -2.71 -12.35
C ARG A 311 3.08 -1.63 -12.00
N ILE A 312 3.37 -1.41 -10.72
CA ILE A 312 4.41 -0.45 -10.32
C ILE A 312 5.77 -0.92 -10.85
N VAL A 313 6.12 -2.20 -10.67
CA VAL A 313 7.40 -2.75 -11.17
C VAL A 313 7.50 -2.63 -12.69
N GLU A 314 6.44 -2.98 -13.44
CA GLU A 314 6.38 -2.82 -14.90
C GLU A 314 6.61 -1.38 -15.35
N ILE A 315 6.02 -0.40 -14.65
CA ILE A 315 6.20 1.03 -14.98
C ILE A 315 7.64 1.45 -14.71
N VAL A 316 8.22 1.05 -13.58
CA VAL A 316 9.63 1.35 -13.25
C VAL A 316 10.57 0.78 -14.32
N ASP A 317 10.36 -0.47 -14.71
CA ASP A 317 11.21 -1.16 -15.70
C ASP A 317 11.08 -0.57 -17.10
N ALA A 318 9.88 -0.09 -17.47
CA ALA A 318 9.67 0.60 -18.75
C ALA A 318 10.33 1.98 -18.80
N HIS A 319 10.69 2.56 -17.65
CA HIS A 319 11.20 3.93 -17.53
C HIS A 319 12.57 3.98 -16.83
N LEU A 320 13.39 2.93 -17.03
CA LEU A 320 14.80 2.95 -16.63
C LEU A 320 15.47 4.20 -17.19
N GLY A 321 16.18 4.95 -16.34
CA GLY A 321 16.76 6.23 -16.75
C GLY A 321 15.94 7.47 -16.41
N HIS A 322 14.80 7.33 -15.71
CA HIS A 322 14.03 8.46 -15.16
C HIS A 322 14.31 8.63 -13.65
N THR A 323 14.00 9.80 -13.12
CA THR A 323 13.82 10.01 -11.68
C THR A 323 12.38 9.63 -11.33
N LEU A 324 12.23 8.58 -10.52
CA LEU A 324 10.93 7.95 -10.26
C LEU A 324 10.40 8.34 -8.89
N SER A 325 9.15 8.80 -8.85
CA SER A 325 8.44 9.09 -7.61
C SER A 325 7.11 8.35 -7.53
N LEU A 326 6.70 7.97 -6.32
CA LEU A 326 5.45 7.31 -6.03
C LEU A 326 4.60 8.17 -5.10
N VAL A 327 3.37 8.46 -5.51
CA VAL A 327 2.36 9.12 -4.69
C VAL A 327 1.21 8.15 -4.45
N HIS A 328 1.11 7.63 -3.23
CA HIS A 328 0.06 6.68 -2.86
C HIS A 328 -1.04 7.32 -2.01
N MET A 329 -2.24 7.41 -2.56
CA MET A 329 -3.49 7.80 -1.89
C MET A 329 -4.65 6.85 -2.21
N GLY A 330 -4.35 5.72 -2.86
CA GLY A 330 -5.33 4.71 -3.24
C GLY A 330 -5.83 3.88 -2.06
N SER A 331 -6.38 2.71 -2.38
CA SER A 331 -6.88 1.78 -1.36
C SER A 331 -5.77 1.19 -0.49
N LYS A 332 -6.14 0.69 0.70
CA LYS A 332 -5.21 0.09 1.67
C LYS A 332 -4.45 -1.11 1.10
N MET A 333 -5.13 -1.97 0.32
CA MET A 333 -4.48 -3.11 -0.34
C MET A 333 -3.58 -2.69 -1.51
N GLN A 334 -3.91 -1.62 -2.23
CA GLN A 334 -2.96 -1.01 -3.17
C GLN A 334 -1.73 -0.46 -2.41
N GLY A 335 -1.89 0.00 -1.17
CA GLY A 335 -0.79 0.40 -0.29
C GLY A 335 0.14 -0.76 0.07
N LEU A 336 -0.41 -1.94 0.41
CA LEU A 336 0.38 -3.17 0.57
C LEU A 336 1.13 -3.51 -0.72
N GLY A 337 0.43 -3.43 -1.86
CA GLY A 337 1.02 -3.71 -3.17
C GLY A 337 2.17 -2.75 -3.51
N ALA A 338 2.01 -1.48 -3.19
CA ALA A 338 3.03 -0.44 -3.34
C ALA A 338 4.23 -0.70 -2.42
N GLY A 339 4.00 -1.05 -1.14
CA GLY A 339 5.06 -1.38 -0.20
C GLY A 339 5.95 -2.54 -0.67
N LEU A 340 5.33 -3.58 -1.24
CA LEU A 340 6.06 -4.72 -1.83
C LEU A 340 6.79 -4.33 -3.12
N ALA A 341 6.21 -3.46 -3.96
CA ALA A 341 6.91 -2.96 -5.15
C ALA A 341 8.17 -2.16 -4.78
N LEU A 342 8.12 -1.39 -3.70
CA LEU A 342 9.28 -0.64 -3.20
C LEU A 342 10.38 -1.56 -2.63
N ALA A 343 10.03 -2.77 -2.18
CA ALA A 343 11.03 -3.78 -1.83
C ALA A 343 11.75 -4.35 -3.06
N VAL A 344 11.11 -4.31 -4.23
CA VAL A 344 11.66 -4.70 -5.55
C VAL A 344 12.45 -3.55 -6.19
N ARG A 345 11.98 -2.31 -6.03
CA ARG A 345 12.50 -1.08 -6.65
C ARG A 345 12.75 0.01 -5.61
N SER A 346 13.88 -0.08 -4.93
CA SER A 346 14.29 0.88 -3.87
C SER A 346 14.69 2.26 -4.41
N GLU A 347 14.88 2.37 -5.73
CA GLU A 347 15.21 3.62 -6.43
C GLU A 347 14.06 4.62 -6.50
N VAL A 348 12.82 4.19 -6.21
CA VAL A 348 11.62 5.03 -6.25
C VAL A 348 11.49 5.87 -4.99
N THR A 349 11.37 7.19 -5.15
CA THR A 349 11.12 8.11 -4.03
C THR A 349 9.64 8.10 -3.67
N VAL A 350 9.28 7.94 -2.40
CA VAL A 350 7.87 8.06 -1.98
C VAL A 350 7.59 9.47 -1.50
N CYS A 351 6.56 10.11 -2.06
CA CYS A 351 6.03 11.37 -1.58
C CYS A 351 4.62 11.17 -1.03
N TYR A 352 4.35 11.74 0.14
CA TYR A 352 3.02 11.72 0.74
C TYR A 352 2.63 13.12 1.21
N ALA A 353 1.32 13.28 1.42
CA ALA A 353 0.75 14.48 2.02
C ALA A 353 -0.21 14.08 3.14
N ARG A 354 -0.20 14.87 4.22
CA ARG A 354 -1.11 14.70 5.36
C ARG A 354 -2.19 15.77 5.32
N PRO A 355 -3.47 15.43 5.51
CA PRO A 355 -4.49 16.45 5.66
C PRO A 355 -4.36 17.10 7.04
N THR A 356 -4.87 18.32 7.19
CA THR A 356 -4.98 18.94 8.51
C THR A 356 -5.99 18.20 9.39
N ARG A 357 -7.06 17.68 8.77
CA ARG A 357 -8.08 16.85 9.43
C ARG A 357 -8.80 15.97 8.43
N PHE A 358 -9.22 14.79 8.82
CA PHE A 358 -10.24 14.01 8.11
C PHE A 358 -11.66 14.43 8.52
N ASN A 359 -12.65 14.07 7.71
CA ASN A 359 -14.07 14.21 8.02
C ASN A 359 -14.67 12.83 8.34
N PRO A 360 -14.66 12.37 9.61
CA PRO A 360 -15.12 11.02 9.97
C PRO A 360 -16.54 10.70 9.49
N LYS A 361 -17.43 11.70 9.50
CA LYS A 361 -18.86 11.54 9.15
C LYS A 361 -19.09 11.19 7.68
N LEU A 362 -18.15 11.56 6.82
CA LEU A 362 -18.27 11.42 5.38
C LEU A 362 -17.13 10.55 4.80
N TYR A 363 -16.29 9.94 5.63
CA TYR A 363 -15.17 9.13 5.18
C TYR A 363 -15.62 7.71 4.81
N SER A 364 -16.12 6.95 5.79
CA SER A 364 -16.71 5.62 5.63
C SER A 364 -17.46 5.24 6.90
N CYS A 365 -18.35 4.25 6.84
CA CYS A 365 -19.07 3.75 8.01
C CYS A 365 -19.30 2.24 7.96
N GLY A 366 -19.51 1.65 9.14
CA GLY A 366 -19.76 0.22 9.30
C GLY A 366 -18.53 -0.65 9.02
N ILE A 367 -18.73 -1.95 9.17
CA ILE A 367 -17.72 -2.99 8.95
C ILE A 367 -18.25 -3.90 7.83
N GLY A 368 -17.49 -3.99 6.75
CA GLY A 368 -17.80 -4.80 5.57
C GLY A 368 -17.11 -6.17 5.62
N PRO A 369 -16.90 -6.80 4.46
CA PRO A 369 -16.10 -8.01 4.33
C PRO A 369 -14.71 -7.84 4.92
N MET A 370 -14.18 -8.94 5.45
CA MET A 370 -12.83 -9.01 6.01
C MET A 370 -11.99 -9.95 5.16
N TRP A 371 -10.73 -9.59 4.99
CA TRP A 371 -9.78 -10.26 4.11
C TRP A 371 -8.45 -10.50 4.83
N GLN A 372 -7.69 -11.47 4.34
CA GLN A 372 -6.34 -11.73 4.79
C GLN A 372 -5.39 -12.07 3.63
N VAL A 373 -4.11 -11.86 3.90
CA VAL A 373 -2.98 -12.33 3.09
C VAL A 373 -1.99 -12.99 4.04
N ASP A 374 -1.67 -14.27 3.81
CA ASP A 374 -0.81 -15.07 4.69
C ASP A 374 0.53 -15.38 4.01
N PHE A 375 1.58 -14.69 4.43
CA PHE A 375 2.95 -14.97 4.05
C PHE A 375 3.56 -15.96 5.04
N SER A 376 3.61 -17.24 4.66
CA SER A 376 4.12 -18.32 5.51
C SER A 376 5.57 -18.10 5.96
N ASP A 377 6.40 -17.52 5.07
CA ASP A 377 7.76 -17.05 5.36
C ASP A 377 7.99 -15.76 4.56
N PHE A 378 7.81 -14.61 5.22
CA PHE A 378 7.86 -13.30 4.57
C PHE A 378 9.25 -12.98 4.02
N GLY A 379 10.31 -13.44 4.69
CA GLY A 379 11.69 -13.23 4.25
C GLY A 379 11.97 -13.87 2.90
N VAL A 380 11.48 -15.11 2.69
CA VAL A 380 11.60 -15.80 1.39
C VAL A 380 10.90 -15.01 0.28
N VAL A 381 9.71 -14.49 0.54
CA VAL A 381 8.97 -13.70 -0.46
C VAL A 381 9.73 -12.42 -0.82
N VAL A 382 10.22 -11.68 0.17
CA VAL A 382 11.03 -10.48 -0.02
C VAL A 382 12.32 -10.79 -0.79
N ASP A 383 13.01 -11.86 -0.45
CA ASP A 383 14.25 -12.27 -1.11
C ASP A 383 14.01 -12.60 -2.58
N MET A 384 12.93 -13.34 -2.89
CA MET A 384 12.54 -13.62 -4.27
C MET A 384 12.18 -12.34 -5.03
N LEU A 385 11.38 -11.45 -4.44
CA LEU A 385 11.05 -10.16 -5.02
C LEU A 385 12.30 -9.32 -5.36
N ARG A 386 13.31 -9.31 -4.50
CA ARG A 386 14.58 -8.60 -4.71
C ARG A 386 15.46 -9.21 -5.81
N THR A 387 15.14 -10.39 -6.33
CA THR A 387 15.84 -10.97 -7.48
C THR A 387 15.39 -10.38 -8.82
N VAL A 388 14.23 -9.74 -8.87
CA VAL A 388 13.70 -9.14 -10.10
C VAL A 388 14.64 -8.05 -10.60
N GLY A 389 15.02 -8.12 -11.88
CA GLY A 389 16.00 -7.23 -12.49
C GLY A 389 17.46 -7.67 -12.32
N ARG A 390 17.74 -8.74 -11.56
CA ARG A 390 19.09 -9.29 -11.47
C ARG A 390 19.42 -10.15 -12.68
N LEU A 391 20.70 -10.14 -13.06
CA LEU A 391 21.23 -11.00 -14.11
C LEU A 391 21.49 -12.41 -13.56
N GLN A 392 20.94 -13.41 -14.22
CA GLN A 392 21.16 -14.82 -13.97
C GLN A 392 21.94 -15.44 -15.13
N MET A 393 23.02 -16.17 -14.81
CA MET A 393 23.71 -17.01 -15.79
C MET A 393 22.99 -18.35 -15.90
N THR A 394 22.58 -18.72 -17.11
CA THR A 394 22.04 -20.03 -17.44
C THR A 394 23.06 -20.77 -18.31
N THR A 395 23.43 -21.99 -17.90
CA THR A 395 24.29 -22.87 -18.73
C THR A 395 23.42 -23.89 -19.44
N ALA A 396 23.31 -23.78 -20.75
CA ALA A 396 22.70 -24.84 -21.55
C ALA A 396 23.72 -25.97 -21.72
N VAL A 397 23.36 -27.19 -21.34
CA VAL A 397 24.14 -28.38 -21.70
C VAL A 397 23.65 -28.83 -23.07
N GLU A 398 24.38 -28.50 -24.13
CA GLU A 398 24.15 -29.13 -25.43
C GLU A 398 24.42 -30.62 -25.31
N THR A 399 23.36 -31.42 -25.34
CA THR A 399 23.48 -32.86 -25.55
C THR A 399 23.79 -33.04 -27.03
N VAL A 400 25.09 -33.17 -27.36
CA VAL A 400 25.54 -33.55 -28.70
C VAL A 400 24.90 -34.91 -29.01
N ARG A 401 23.85 -34.93 -29.84
CA ARG A 401 23.34 -36.15 -30.44
C ARG A 401 24.42 -36.67 -31.37
N SER A 402 25.22 -37.63 -30.91
CA SER A 402 26.11 -38.39 -31.80
C SER A 402 25.25 -39.16 -32.79
N GLY A 403 25.06 -38.58 -33.97
CA GLY A 403 24.57 -39.28 -35.14
C GLY A 403 25.57 -40.37 -35.53
N LEU A 404 25.32 -41.60 -35.09
CA LEU A 404 25.87 -42.77 -35.76
C LEU A 404 25.06 -42.99 -37.05
N PRO A 405 25.71 -43.10 -38.21
CA PRO A 405 25.01 -43.45 -39.44
C PRO A 405 24.48 -44.88 -39.32
N ALA A 406 23.21 -45.08 -39.67
CA ALA A 406 22.64 -46.40 -39.85
C ALA A 406 23.41 -47.12 -40.97
N GLN A 407 23.96 -48.30 -40.65
CA GLN A 407 24.48 -49.25 -41.64
C GLN A 407 23.33 -50.07 -42.22
#